data_AF-A0A2A5E519-F1
#
_entry.id   AF-A0A2A5E519-F1
#
_cell.length_a   1.000
_cell.length_b   1.000
_cell.length_c   1.000
_cell.angle_alpha   90.00
_cell.angle_beta   90.00
_cell.angle_gamma   90.00
#
_symmetry.space_group_name_H-M   'P 1'
#
loop_
_entity.id
_entity.type
_entity.pdbx_description
1 polymer ?
#
loop_
_entity_poly.entity_id
_entity_poly.type
_entity_poly.pdbx_seq_one_letter_code
_entity_poly.pdbx_strand_id
1 'polypeptide(L)'
;MLKIIKSKNQVIFIIAIMLICLAKSQQLKSNDMENLQILKNRILAPFFKREIKQEKIKKFLADQKPDGSWKDVLYNNKAPAIWKTTSHLSRVMNLALAYKAPKSPFKGRKSIKENTLKSLDYWLQPDFKNKNWWWNVIDIPRRLSEIGLVMEEELSENQKKKMIAIIKRSNLKGNPSWLTGQNLVWIARNNINRGIFEKNVKTKQQGQAKYI
;
A
#
# COMPACT_ATOMS: atom_id res chain seq x y z
N MET A 1 23.46 46.74 29.20
CA MET A 1 22.39 45.88 28.65
C MET A 1 21.94 46.47 27.31
N LEU A 2 22.54 46.07 26.18
CA LEU A 2 22.27 46.66 24.86
C LEU A 2 20.97 46.09 24.28
N LYS A 3 19.93 46.93 24.15
CA LYS A 3 18.71 46.62 23.39
C LYS A 3 19.03 46.73 21.90
N ILE A 4 19.06 45.61 21.20
CA ILE A 4 19.11 45.56 19.74
C ILE A 4 17.75 46.02 19.21
N ILE A 5 17.63 47.30 18.84
CA ILE A 5 16.46 47.83 18.14
C ILE A 5 16.65 47.49 16.66
N LYS A 6 15.99 46.43 16.18
CA LYS A 6 15.95 46.13 14.74
C LYS A 6 15.11 47.20 14.03
N SER A 7 15.64 47.80 12.97
CA SER A 7 14.91 48.80 12.19
C SER A 7 13.65 48.18 11.55
N LYS A 8 12.61 48.98 11.28
CA LYS A 8 11.40 48.51 10.56
C LYS A 8 11.77 47.71 9.29
N ASN A 9 12.82 48.13 8.59
CA ASN A 9 13.31 47.47 7.38
C ASN A 9 13.87 46.07 7.67
N GLN A 10 14.55 45.85 8.81
CA GLN A 10 15.02 44.53 9.22
C GLN A 10 13.87 43.60 9.63
N VAL A 11 12.81 44.13 10.26
CA VAL A 11 11.62 43.33 10.62
C VAL A 11 10.85 42.92 9.35
N ILE A 12 10.68 43.84 8.39
CA ILE A 12 10.06 43.55 7.09
C ILE A 12 10.88 42.50 6.31
N PHE A 13 12.21 42.62 6.32
CA PHE A 13 13.09 41.65 5.65
C PHE A 13 13.00 40.25 6.27
N ILE A 14 12.91 40.16 7.61
CA ILE A 14 12.74 38.88 8.32
C ILE A 14 11.36 38.26 8.04
N ILE A 15 10.29 39.06 8.01
CA ILE A 15 8.93 38.58 7.68
C ILE A 15 8.89 38.10 6.22
N ALA A 16 9.51 38.82 5.29
CA ALA A 16 9.62 38.41 3.89
C ALA A 16 10.40 37.09 3.74
N ILE A 17 11.51 36.92 4.47
CA ILE A 17 12.26 35.65 4.49
C ILE A 17 11.41 34.51 5.08
N MET A 18 10.68 34.74 6.17
CA MET A 18 9.79 33.72 6.74
C MET A 18 8.68 33.32 5.76
N LEU A 19 8.07 34.27 5.05
CA LEU A 19 7.05 34.00 4.03
C LEU A 19 7.62 33.23 2.82
N ILE A 20 8.85 33.54 2.40
CA ILE A 20 9.56 32.80 1.33
C ILE A 20 9.94 31.38 1.81
N CYS A 21 10.26 31.21 3.09
CA CYS A 21 10.52 29.90 3.70
C CYS A 21 9.23 29.06 3.87
N LEU A 22 8.09 29.70 4.18
CA LEU A 22 6.76 29.06 4.24
C LEU A 22 6.25 28.65 2.85
N ALA A 23 6.61 29.37 1.79
CA ALA A 23 6.26 29.04 0.40
C ALA A 23 7.08 27.87 -0.20
N LYS A 24 8.16 27.42 0.46
CA LYS A 24 8.90 26.21 0.08
C LYS A 24 8.26 24.94 0.65
N SER A 25 6.93 24.83 0.66
CA SER A 25 6.33 23.50 0.56
C SER A 25 6.67 22.98 -0.84
N GLN A 26 7.50 21.94 -0.95
CA GLN A 26 7.76 21.26 -2.23
C GLN A 26 6.43 20.78 -2.80
N GLN A 27 5.81 21.61 -3.63
CA GLN A 27 4.70 21.24 -4.47
C GLN A 27 5.30 20.21 -5.44
N LEU A 28 4.89 18.95 -5.32
CA LEU A 28 5.23 17.92 -6.30
C LEU A 28 4.97 18.52 -7.68
N LYS A 29 5.99 18.60 -8.54
CA LYS A 29 5.81 19.18 -9.87
C LYS A 29 4.78 18.30 -10.59
N SER A 30 3.89 18.88 -11.39
CA SER A 30 2.84 18.14 -12.11
C SER A 30 3.37 16.88 -12.83
N ASN A 31 4.60 16.98 -13.34
CA ASN A 31 5.33 15.90 -14.00
C ASN A 31 5.64 14.69 -13.08
N ASP A 32 5.82 14.88 -11.77
CA ASP A 32 6.15 13.81 -10.83
C ASP A 32 4.96 12.86 -10.61
N MET A 33 3.76 13.40 -10.50
CA MET A 33 2.54 12.60 -10.30
C MET A 33 2.19 11.79 -11.54
N GLU A 34 2.36 12.37 -12.73
CA GLU A 34 2.21 11.67 -14.00
C GLU A 34 3.20 10.51 -14.11
N ASN A 35 4.47 10.76 -13.78
CA ASN A 35 5.51 9.72 -13.75
C ASN A 35 5.18 8.57 -12.76
N LEU A 36 4.66 8.89 -11.57
CA LEU A 36 4.22 7.88 -10.61
C LEU A 36 3.04 7.06 -11.14
N GLN A 37 2.11 7.69 -11.85
CA GLN A 37 0.98 6.99 -12.47
C GLN A 37 1.44 6.07 -13.61
N ILE A 38 2.38 6.51 -14.44
CA ILE A 38 3.02 5.68 -15.47
C ILE A 38 3.71 4.48 -14.82
N LEU A 39 4.48 4.69 -13.76
CA LEU A 39 5.17 3.62 -13.04
C LEU A 39 4.17 2.62 -12.43
N LYS A 40 3.10 3.12 -11.78
CA LYS A 40 2.01 2.27 -11.28
C LYS A 40 1.41 1.41 -12.39
N ASN A 41 1.10 2.01 -13.56
CA ASN A 41 0.53 1.29 -14.69
C ASN A 41 1.49 0.19 -15.20
N ARG A 42 2.80 0.47 -15.29
CA ARG A 42 3.82 -0.52 -15.68
C ARG A 42 3.91 -1.67 -14.69
N ILE A 43 3.86 -1.37 -13.39
CA ILE A 43 3.86 -2.39 -12.32
C ILE A 43 2.60 -3.27 -12.39
N LEU A 44 1.43 -2.68 -12.66
CA LEU A 44 0.15 -3.39 -12.69
C LEU A 44 -0.12 -4.14 -14.00
N ALA A 45 0.49 -3.72 -15.12
CA ALA A 45 0.31 -4.34 -16.43
C ALA A 45 0.44 -5.88 -16.42
N PRO A 46 1.49 -6.50 -15.85
CA PRO A 46 1.59 -7.96 -15.79
C PRO A 46 0.51 -8.61 -14.90
N PHE A 47 -0.04 -7.91 -13.91
CA PHE A 47 -1.14 -8.44 -13.11
C PHE A 47 -2.45 -8.47 -13.89
N PHE A 48 -2.75 -7.42 -14.66
CA PHE A 48 -3.97 -7.34 -15.48
C PHE A 48 -3.94 -8.21 -16.75
N LYS A 49 -2.77 -8.73 -17.13
CA LYS A 49 -2.63 -9.76 -18.17
C LYS A 49 -2.96 -11.18 -17.67
N ARG A 50 -3.04 -11.40 -16.36
CA ARG A 50 -3.32 -12.73 -15.81
C ARG A 50 -4.75 -13.16 -16.10
N GLU A 51 -4.91 -14.43 -16.44
CA GLU A 51 -6.23 -15.04 -16.60
C GLU A 51 -6.97 -15.07 -15.25
N ILE A 52 -8.24 -14.64 -15.26
CA ILE A 52 -9.13 -14.74 -14.10
C ILE A 52 -9.88 -16.07 -14.17
N LYS A 53 -9.49 -17.02 -13.32
CA LYS A 53 -10.17 -18.32 -13.19
C LYS A 53 -11.53 -18.15 -12.51
N GLN A 54 -12.60 -18.04 -13.29
CA GLN A 54 -13.94 -17.71 -12.78
C GLN A 54 -14.43 -18.67 -11.71
N GLU A 55 -14.26 -19.97 -11.91
CA GLU A 55 -14.67 -21.00 -10.94
C GLU A 55 -13.95 -20.86 -9.59
N LYS A 56 -12.69 -20.43 -9.61
CA LYS A 56 -11.92 -20.15 -8.40
C LYS A 56 -12.45 -18.92 -7.65
N ILE A 57 -12.83 -17.87 -8.38
CA ILE A 57 -13.46 -16.67 -7.80
C ILE A 57 -14.81 -17.03 -7.17
N LYS A 58 -15.67 -17.75 -7.90
CA LYS A 58 -16.97 -18.21 -7.38
C LYS A 58 -16.81 -19.06 -6.12
N LYS A 59 -15.88 -20.01 -6.13
CA LYS A 59 -15.55 -20.83 -4.96
C LYS A 59 -15.08 -20.00 -3.77
N PHE A 60 -14.20 -19.02 -3.99
CA PHE A 60 -13.76 -18.13 -2.92
C PHE A 60 -14.91 -17.36 -2.29
N LEU A 61 -15.87 -16.87 -3.08
CA LEU A 61 -17.04 -16.17 -2.56
C LEU A 61 -17.97 -17.10 -1.78
N ALA A 62 -18.22 -18.30 -2.31
CA ALA A 62 -19.08 -19.29 -1.66
C ALA A 62 -18.51 -19.78 -0.32
N ASP A 63 -17.19 -19.98 -0.25
CA ASP A 63 -16.52 -20.52 0.93
C ASP A 63 -16.10 -19.43 1.94
N GLN A 64 -16.29 -18.14 1.62
CA GLN A 64 -15.90 -17.04 2.50
C GLN A 64 -16.88 -16.93 3.68
N LYS A 65 -16.32 -16.84 4.88
CA LYS A 65 -17.11 -16.61 6.09
C LYS A 65 -17.56 -15.15 6.20
N PRO A 66 -18.57 -14.87 7.04
CA PRO A 66 -19.01 -13.50 7.31
C PRO A 66 -17.93 -12.56 7.85
N ASP A 67 -16.83 -13.06 8.43
CA ASP A 67 -15.71 -12.24 8.91
C ASP A 67 -14.66 -11.94 7.84
N GLY A 68 -14.80 -12.49 6.62
CA GLY A 68 -13.86 -12.35 5.52
C GLY A 68 -12.80 -13.46 5.44
N SER A 69 -12.79 -14.38 6.39
CA SER A 69 -11.88 -15.53 6.41
C SER A 69 -12.39 -16.71 5.57
N TRP A 70 -11.59 -17.77 5.51
CA TRP A 70 -11.91 -19.01 4.81
C TRP A 70 -11.53 -20.19 5.68
N LYS A 71 -12.43 -21.19 5.82
CA LYS A 71 -12.22 -22.35 6.71
C LYS A 71 -10.99 -23.18 6.36
N ASP A 72 -10.67 -23.29 5.07
CA ASP A 72 -9.57 -24.12 4.56
C ASP A 72 -8.20 -23.42 4.61
N VAL A 73 -8.14 -22.15 5.03
CA VAL A 73 -6.88 -21.46 5.29
C VAL A 73 -6.42 -21.76 6.72
N LEU A 74 -5.18 -22.26 6.84
CA LEU A 74 -4.58 -22.62 8.13
C LEU A 74 -3.96 -21.41 8.83
N TYR A 75 -4.79 -20.58 9.47
CA TYR A 75 -4.35 -19.34 10.13
C TYR A 75 -3.34 -19.55 11.29
N ASN A 76 -3.39 -20.71 11.96
CA ASN A 76 -2.47 -21.06 13.04
C ASN A 76 -1.16 -21.70 12.54
N ASN A 77 -0.95 -21.83 11.23
CA ASN A 77 0.27 -22.42 10.69
C ASN A 77 1.50 -21.54 11.02
N LYS A 78 2.55 -22.16 11.59
CA LYS A 78 3.81 -21.50 11.97
C LYS A 78 5.03 -22.04 11.21
N ALA A 79 4.80 -22.78 10.12
CA ALA A 79 5.88 -23.38 9.35
C ALA A 79 6.78 -22.28 8.75
N PRO A 80 8.11 -22.34 8.93
CA PRO A 80 9.02 -21.27 8.51
C PRO A 80 9.29 -21.27 7.00
N ALA A 81 9.25 -22.43 6.36
CA ALA A 81 9.55 -22.59 4.93
C ALA A 81 8.33 -22.38 4.03
N ILE A 82 7.17 -22.95 4.39
CA ILE A 82 5.91 -22.80 3.65
C ILE A 82 4.83 -22.33 4.61
N TRP A 83 4.56 -21.02 4.59
CA TRP A 83 3.57 -20.45 5.48
C TRP A 83 2.18 -20.45 4.86
N LYS A 84 1.38 -21.48 5.21
CA LYS A 84 0.06 -21.74 4.61
C LYS A 84 -0.96 -20.63 4.87
N THR A 85 -0.79 -19.82 5.91
CA THR A 85 -1.62 -18.64 6.20
C THR A 85 -1.60 -17.63 5.05
N THR A 86 -0.48 -17.50 4.32
CA THR A 86 -0.35 -16.54 3.19
C THR A 86 -1.27 -16.83 2.00
N SER A 87 -1.85 -18.04 1.94
CA SER A 87 -2.88 -18.37 0.96
C SER A 87 -4.07 -17.41 1.04
N HIS A 88 -4.37 -16.86 2.23
CA HIS A 88 -5.36 -15.80 2.41
C HIS A 88 -5.09 -14.61 1.49
N LEU A 89 -3.92 -13.97 1.58
CA LEU A 89 -3.58 -12.81 0.73
C LEU A 89 -3.49 -13.16 -0.75
N SER A 90 -3.17 -14.42 -1.09
CA SER A 90 -3.30 -14.89 -2.47
C SER A 90 -4.76 -14.80 -2.95
N ARG A 91 -5.75 -15.19 -2.11
CA ARG A 91 -7.18 -15.05 -2.45
C ARG A 91 -7.60 -13.59 -2.56
N VAL A 92 -7.17 -12.75 -1.62
CA VAL A 92 -7.43 -11.30 -1.66
C VAL A 92 -6.95 -10.70 -2.99
N MET A 93 -5.74 -11.03 -3.43
CA MET A 93 -5.23 -10.58 -4.72
C MET A 93 -6.05 -11.12 -5.91
N ASN A 94 -6.50 -12.38 -5.88
CA ASN A 94 -7.35 -12.92 -6.95
C ASN A 94 -8.70 -12.19 -7.02
N LEU A 95 -9.34 -11.92 -5.88
CA LEU A 95 -10.58 -11.14 -5.84
C LEU A 95 -10.36 -9.69 -6.30
N ALA A 96 -9.27 -9.06 -5.86
CA ALA A 96 -8.90 -7.72 -6.29
C ALA A 96 -8.71 -7.63 -7.82
N LEU A 97 -8.01 -8.59 -8.42
CA LEU A 97 -7.85 -8.66 -9.88
C LEU A 97 -9.16 -8.98 -10.58
N ALA A 98 -10.01 -9.86 -10.01
CA ALA A 98 -11.34 -10.09 -10.55
C ALA A 98 -12.19 -8.79 -10.55
N TYR A 99 -12.04 -7.94 -9.54
CA TYR A 99 -12.76 -6.66 -9.46
C TYR A 99 -12.18 -5.58 -10.38
N LYS A 100 -10.85 -5.45 -10.51
CA LYS A 100 -10.20 -4.33 -11.24
C LYS A 100 -9.76 -4.64 -12.66
N ALA A 101 -9.46 -5.89 -13.01
CA ALA A 101 -8.86 -6.20 -14.31
C ALA A 101 -9.81 -5.84 -15.47
N PRO A 102 -9.35 -5.16 -16.53
CA PRO A 102 -10.22 -4.66 -17.59
C PRO A 102 -11.05 -5.75 -18.30
N LYS A 103 -10.48 -6.95 -18.47
CA LYS A 103 -11.11 -8.10 -19.13
C LYS A 103 -11.83 -9.05 -18.17
N SER A 104 -11.93 -8.72 -16.88
CA SER A 104 -12.57 -9.59 -15.91
C SER A 104 -14.09 -9.57 -16.10
N PRO A 105 -14.78 -10.73 -16.09
CA PRO A 105 -16.25 -10.79 -16.09
C PRO A 105 -16.85 -10.27 -14.78
N PHE A 106 -16.02 -10.09 -13.75
CA PHE A 106 -16.41 -9.56 -12.46
C PHE A 106 -16.04 -8.08 -12.25
N LYS A 107 -15.53 -7.41 -13.29
CA LYS A 107 -15.07 -6.03 -13.19
C LYS A 107 -16.16 -5.13 -12.60
N GLY A 108 -15.82 -4.35 -11.57
CA GLY A 108 -16.74 -3.39 -10.96
C GLY A 108 -17.87 -3.99 -10.10
N ARG A 109 -17.98 -5.32 -9.98
CA ARG A 109 -19.07 -5.93 -9.19
C ARG A 109 -18.93 -5.62 -7.69
N LYS A 110 -19.99 -5.03 -7.12
CA LYS A 110 -20.06 -4.63 -5.71
C LYS A 110 -19.75 -5.80 -4.74
N SER A 111 -20.33 -6.97 -4.99
CA SER A 111 -20.10 -8.16 -4.15
C SER A 111 -18.63 -8.59 -4.11
N ILE A 112 -17.88 -8.47 -5.20
CA ILE A 112 -16.45 -8.81 -5.22
C ILE A 112 -15.66 -7.78 -4.43
N LYS A 113 -15.96 -6.50 -4.61
CA LYS A 113 -15.32 -5.43 -3.84
C LYS A 113 -15.50 -5.66 -2.34
N GLU A 114 -16.75 -5.81 -1.89
CA GLU A 114 -17.07 -5.97 -0.46
C GLU A 114 -16.36 -7.16 0.15
N ASN A 115 -16.38 -8.31 -0.53
CA ASN A 115 -15.69 -9.52 -0.09
C ASN A 115 -14.15 -9.37 -0.10
N THR A 116 -13.60 -8.63 -1.06
CA THR A 116 -12.17 -8.28 -1.10
C THR A 116 -11.80 -7.42 0.10
N LEU A 117 -12.55 -6.35 0.37
CA LEU A 117 -12.27 -5.44 1.48
C LEU A 117 -12.44 -6.13 2.84
N LYS A 118 -13.47 -6.96 2.99
CA LYS A 118 -13.72 -7.75 4.21
C LYS A 118 -12.59 -8.75 4.49
N SER A 119 -12.14 -9.49 3.48
CA SER A 119 -10.97 -10.38 3.63
C SER A 119 -9.71 -9.60 3.99
N LEU A 120 -9.49 -8.44 3.37
CA LEU A 120 -8.35 -7.60 3.70
C LEU A 120 -8.40 -7.15 5.17
N ASP A 121 -9.56 -6.74 5.68
CA ASP A 121 -9.72 -6.39 7.11
C ASP A 121 -9.42 -7.57 8.03
N TYR A 122 -9.85 -8.78 7.67
CA TYR A 122 -9.54 -9.99 8.42
C TYR A 122 -8.03 -10.23 8.56
N TRP A 123 -7.23 -9.89 7.53
CA TRP A 123 -5.77 -9.95 7.64
C TRP A 123 -5.20 -8.79 8.47
N LEU A 124 -5.67 -7.56 8.23
CA LEU A 124 -5.11 -6.35 8.80
C LEU A 124 -5.43 -6.16 10.29
N GLN A 125 -6.49 -6.77 10.81
CA GLN A 125 -6.86 -6.69 12.22
C GLN A 125 -5.85 -7.41 13.14
N PRO A 126 -5.59 -8.73 12.98
CA PRO A 126 -4.64 -9.45 13.82
C PRO A 126 -3.19 -9.28 13.39
N ASP A 127 -2.92 -8.75 12.19
CA ASP A 127 -1.57 -8.62 11.64
C ASP A 127 -0.79 -9.94 11.71
N PHE A 128 -1.25 -10.95 10.98
CA PHE A 128 -0.65 -12.29 11.00
C PHE A 128 0.87 -12.24 10.79
N LYS A 129 1.62 -12.97 11.63
CA LYS A 129 3.08 -13.07 11.60
C LYS A 129 3.57 -14.51 11.62
N ASN A 130 4.74 -14.72 11.03
CA ASN A 130 5.51 -15.96 11.09
C ASN A 130 6.78 -15.77 11.94
N LYS A 131 7.35 -16.85 12.48
CA LYS A 131 8.64 -16.80 13.21
C LYS A 131 9.82 -16.49 12.27
N ASN A 132 9.73 -16.91 11.02
CA ASN A 132 10.71 -16.56 9.99
C ASN A 132 10.48 -15.11 9.53
N TRP A 133 11.46 -14.26 9.81
CA TRP A 133 11.44 -12.83 9.51
C TRP A 133 11.15 -12.53 8.04
N TRP A 134 11.58 -13.40 7.12
CA TRP A 134 11.44 -13.21 5.68
C TRP A 134 9.98 -12.99 5.27
N TRP A 135 9.04 -13.74 5.85
CA TRP A 135 7.62 -13.53 5.59
C TRP A 135 7.16 -12.14 5.99
N ASN A 136 7.56 -11.68 7.18
CA ASN A 136 7.08 -10.44 7.78
C ASN A 136 7.70 -9.19 7.15
N VAL A 137 8.92 -9.31 6.63
CA VAL A 137 9.72 -8.18 6.11
C VAL A 137 9.78 -8.15 4.59
N ILE A 138 9.56 -9.28 3.90
CA ILE A 138 9.62 -9.36 2.44
C ILE A 138 8.26 -9.73 1.86
N ASP A 139 7.73 -10.93 2.14
CA ASP A 139 6.56 -11.43 1.39
C ASP A 139 5.24 -10.72 1.73
N ILE A 140 4.93 -10.53 3.01
CA ILE A 140 3.70 -9.83 3.42
C ILE A 140 3.69 -8.37 2.96
N PRO A 141 4.75 -7.57 3.17
CA PRO A 141 4.85 -6.24 2.58
C PRO A 141 4.71 -6.23 1.06
N ARG A 142 5.34 -7.18 0.34
CA ARG A 142 5.21 -7.30 -1.11
C ARG A 142 3.75 -7.46 -1.51
N ARG A 143 3.05 -8.45 -0.95
CA ARG A 143 1.64 -8.76 -1.25
C ARG A 143 0.73 -7.57 -0.95
N LEU A 144 0.87 -6.97 0.23
CA LEU A 144 0.02 -5.83 0.62
C LEU A 144 0.31 -4.60 -0.24
N SER A 145 1.56 -4.36 -0.63
CA SER A 145 1.88 -3.26 -1.54
C SER A 145 1.24 -3.45 -2.92
N GLU A 146 1.26 -4.67 -3.46
CA GLU A 146 0.64 -5.00 -4.74
C GLU A 146 -0.89 -4.90 -4.67
N ILE A 147 -1.51 -5.46 -3.62
CA ILE A 147 -2.96 -5.32 -3.37
C ILE A 147 -3.34 -3.84 -3.22
N GLY A 148 -2.52 -3.06 -2.51
CA GLY A 148 -2.71 -1.62 -2.30
C GLY A 148 -2.74 -0.85 -3.62
N LEU A 149 -1.83 -1.16 -4.54
CA LEU A 149 -1.81 -0.53 -5.87
C LEU A 149 -3.02 -0.91 -6.72
N VAL A 150 -3.48 -2.17 -6.65
CA VAL A 150 -4.67 -2.64 -7.39
C VAL A 150 -5.95 -1.99 -6.86
N MET A 151 -6.16 -2.01 -5.54
CA MET A 151 -7.42 -1.62 -4.89
C MET A 151 -7.44 -0.17 -4.40
N GLU A 152 -6.41 0.63 -4.69
CA GLU A 152 -6.14 1.92 -4.05
C GLU A 152 -7.36 2.85 -3.85
N GLU A 153 -8.22 2.94 -4.86
CA GLU A 153 -9.41 3.81 -4.88
C GLU A 153 -10.55 3.31 -3.98
N GLU A 154 -10.55 2.02 -3.66
CA GLU A 154 -11.61 1.36 -2.89
C GLU A 154 -11.26 1.19 -1.40
N LEU A 155 -9.99 1.40 -1.05
CA LEU A 155 -9.52 1.21 0.31
C LEU A 155 -9.97 2.37 1.21
N SER A 156 -10.49 2.03 2.38
CA SER A 156 -10.71 3.00 3.45
C SER A 156 -9.39 3.59 3.96
N GLU A 157 -9.44 4.76 4.58
CA GLU A 157 -8.27 5.38 5.20
C GLU A 157 -7.64 4.50 6.30
N ASN A 158 -8.47 3.77 7.06
CA ASN A 158 -7.98 2.82 8.06
C ASN A 158 -7.22 1.65 7.42
N GLN A 159 -7.75 1.08 6.32
CA GLN A 159 -7.07 0.03 5.57
C GLN A 159 -5.73 0.51 5.03
N LYS A 160 -5.70 1.69 4.38
CA LYS A 160 -4.47 2.32 3.88
C LYS A 160 -3.45 2.48 5.01
N LYS A 161 -3.85 3.04 6.15
CA LYS A 161 -2.98 3.25 7.33
C LYS A 161 -2.37 1.92 7.82
N LYS A 162 -3.20 0.89 8.03
CA LYS A 162 -2.74 -0.42 8.50
C LYS A 162 -1.83 -1.11 7.48
N MET A 163 -2.19 -1.09 6.20
CA MET A 163 -1.35 -1.64 5.13
C MET A 163 0.00 -0.95 5.08
N ILE A 164 0.03 0.38 5.09
CA ILE A 164 1.27 1.17 5.09
C ILE A 164 2.15 0.81 6.29
N ALA A 165 1.58 0.66 7.49
CA ALA A 165 2.32 0.26 8.68
C ALA A 165 3.00 -1.12 8.50
N ILE A 166 2.31 -2.09 7.89
CA ILE A 166 2.87 -3.41 7.60
C ILE A 166 3.94 -3.31 6.50
N ILE A 167 3.68 -2.59 5.42
CA ILE A 167 4.62 -2.45 4.30
C ILE A 167 5.92 -1.77 4.73
N LYS A 168 5.87 -0.87 5.73
CA LYS A 168 7.05 -0.23 6.34
C LYS A 168 8.03 -1.20 7.01
N ARG A 169 7.63 -2.46 7.27
CA ARG A 169 8.56 -3.50 7.73
C ARG A 169 9.64 -3.82 6.70
N SER A 170 9.34 -3.68 5.40
CA SER A 170 10.35 -3.64 4.36
C SER A 170 11.12 -2.31 4.44
N ASN A 171 12.00 -2.19 5.42
CA ASN A 171 12.81 -1.00 5.61
C ASN A 171 14.23 -1.24 5.09
N LEU A 172 14.78 -0.23 4.39
CA LEU A 172 16.18 -0.21 3.97
C LEU A 172 17.08 0.50 5.01
N LYS A 173 16.50 1.26 5.95
CA LYS A 173 17.27 1.96 6.99
C LYS A 173 17.86 0.97 7.98
N GLY A 174 19.12 1.20 8.35
CA GLY A 174 19.90 0.35 9.27
C GLY A 174 20.59 -0.84 8.61
N ASN A 175 20.39 -1.02 7.29
CA ASN A 175 20.97 -2.03 6.38
C ASN A 175 21.83 -3.12 7.05
N PRO A 176 21.23 -4.08 7.77
CA PRO A 176 21.99 -5.13 8.42
C PRO A 176 22.67 -6.04 7.39
N SER A 177 23.81 -6.62 7.76
CA SER A 177 24.70 -7.40 6.87
C SER A 177 24.02 -8.55 6.10
N TRP A 178 22.84 -9.00 6.52
CA TRP A 178 22.04 -10.04 5.86
C TRP A 178 21.11 -9.54 4.72
N LEU A 179 21.06 -8.22 4.48
CA LEU A 179 20.29 -7.59 3.39
C LEU A 179 21.14 -7.39 2.13
N THR A 180 21.53 -8.50 1.51
CA THR A 180 22.30 -8.50 0.26
C THR A 180 21.58 -9.28 -0.84
N GLY A 181 22.09 -9.15 -2.07
CA GLY A 181 21.59 -9.89 -3.24
C GLY A 181 20.08 -9.82 -3.40
N GLN A 182 19.44 -10.99 -3.48
CA GLN A 182 18.01 -11.09 -3.77
C GLN A 182 17.11 -10.47 -2.69
N ASN A 183 17.52 -10.50 -1.41
CA ASN A 183 16.77 -9.87 -0.32
C ASN A 183 16.69 -8.35 -0.51
N LEU A 184 17.80 -7.73 -0.91
CA LEU A 184 17.85 -6.29 -1.17
C LEU A 184 16.91 -5.89 -2.32
N VAL A 185 16.92 -6.66 -3.42
CA VAL A 185 16.03 -6.44 -4.58
C VAL A 185 14.56 -6.51 -4.17
N TRP A 186 14.17 -7.50 -3.35
CA TRP A 186 12.79 -7.62 -2.90
C TRP A 186 12.35 -6.47 -1.99
N ILE A 187 13.20 -6.05 -1.06
CA ILE A 187 12.89 -4.90 -0.18
C ILE A 187 12.82 -3.60 -0.99
N ALA A 188 13.73 -3.40 -1.95
CA ALA A 188 13.70 -2.25 -2.84
C ALA A 188 12.37 -2.18 -3.60
N ARG A 189 11.93 -3.30 -4.19
CA ARG A 189 10.61 -3.40 -4.85
C ARG A 189 9.46 -3.03 -3.91
N ASN A 190 9.47 -3.53 -2.68
CA ASN A 190 8.43 -3.22 -1.71
C ASN A 190 8.42 -1.72 -1.35
N ASN A 191 9.59 -1.09 -1.23
CA ASN A 191 9.71 0.35 -0.98
C ASN A 191 9.26 1.19 -2.18
N ILE A 192 9.54 0.78 -3.41
CA ILE A 192 9.04 1.45 -4.62
C ILE A 192 7.51 1.42 -4.64
N ASN A 193 6.92 0.23 -4.47
CA ASN A 193 5.46 0.08 -4.41
C ASN A 193 4.85 0.89 -3.27
N ARG A 194 5.47 0.89 -2.08
CA ARG A 194 5.03 1.72 -0.95
C ARG A 194 5.08 3.20 -1.29
N GLY A 195 6.16 3.67 -1.91
CA GLY A 195 6.34 5.07 -2.27
C GLY A 195 5.23 5.57 -3.19
N ILE A 196 4.90 4.78 -4.22
CA ILE A 196 3.78 5.06 -5.13
C ILE A 196 2.47 5.09 -4.34
N PHE A 197 2.23 4.05 -3.52
CA PHE A 197 0.99 3.93 -2.75
C PHE A 197 0.81 5.09 -1.76
N GLU A 198 1.80 5.40 -0.93
CA GLU A 198 1.75 6.49 0.07
C GLU A 198 1.61 7.87 -0.57
N LYS A 199 2.29 8.13 -1.69
CA LYS A 199 2.17 9.42 -2.40
C LYS A 199 0.76 9.62 -2.93
N ASN A 200 0.16 8.58 -3.50
CA ASN A 200 -1.23 8.65 -3.95
C ASN A 200 -2.23 8.84 -2.79
N VAL A 201 -1.99 8.20 -1.64
CA VAL A 201 -2.82 8.41 -0.43
C VAL A 201 -2.76 9.88 0.03
N LYS A 202 -1.55 10.43 0.17
CA LYS A 202 -1.36 11.82 0.64
C LYS A 202 -1.98 12.85 -0.31
N THR A 203 -1.84 12.66 -1.62
CA THR A 203 -2.43 13.58 -2.62
C THR A 203 -3.95 13.59 -2.53
N LYS A 204 -4.59 12.43 -2.33
CA LYS A 204 -6.07 12.36 -2.16
C LYS A 204 -6.54 13.07 -0.89
N GLN A 205 -5.84 12.91 0.22
CA GLN A 205 -6.16 13.62 1.46
C GLN A 205 -6.01 15.15 1.31
N GLN A 206 -4.96 15.61 0.63
CA GLN A 206 -4.77 17.03 0.32
C GLN A 206 -5.83 17.57 -0.66
N GLY A 207 -6.26 16.75 -1.63
CA GLY A 207 -7.35 17.08 -2.55
C GLY A 207 -8.65 17.27 -1.78
N GLN A 208 -9.04 16.32 -0.93
CA GLN A 208 -10.27 16.40 -0.14
C GLN A 208 -10.27 17.58 0.85
N ALA A 209 -9.13 17.87 1.50
CA ALA A 209 -8.99 19.01 2.41
C ALA A 209 -9.05 20.38 1.73
N LYS A 210 -8.98 20.45 0.38
CA LYS A 210 -9.17 21.69 -0.38
C LYS A 210 -10.63 21.95 -0.80
N TYR A 211 -11.53 21.01 -0.55
CA TYR A 211 -12.95 21.09 -0.94
C TYR A 211 -13.91 20.98 0.26
N ILE A 212 -13.40 21.21 1.48
CA ILE A 212 -14.16 21.40 2.73
C ILE A 212 -13.74 22.76 3.28
#